data_AF-A0A6A3PX92-F1
#
_entry.id   AF-A0A6A3PX92-F1
#
_cell.length_a   1.000
_cell.length_b   1.000
_cell.length_c   1.000
_cell.angle_alpha   90.00
_cell.angle_beta   90.00
_cell.angle_gamma   90.00
#
_symmetry.space_group_name_H-M   'P 1'
#
loop_
_entity.id
_entity.type
_entity.pdbx_description
1 polymer ?
#
loop_
_entity_poly.entity_id
_entity_poly.type
_entity_poly.pdbx_seq_one_letter_code
_entity_poly.pdbx_strand_id
1 'polypeptide(L)'
;MWKTYTHQERARVLEAAAEGRNWRLVALHNEVELETARHWVQRARKTGDFTAPLNRRGGSYNRKIEEHHLEYLEEYLSENCHLTLREMQDRLLEEFGIRVGVQTVRANLDGRCFT
;
A
#
# COMPACT_ATOMS: atom_id res chain seq x y z
N MET A 1 18.31 -9.27 20.77
CA MET A 1 16.87 -8.93 20.77
C MET A 1 16.68 -7.77 19.81
N TRP A 2 15.88 -7.89 18.74
CA TRP A 2 15.61 -6.75 17.86
C TRP A 2 14.65 -5.78 18.56
N LYS A 3 14.99 -4.49 18.60
CA LYS A 3 14.09 -3.46 19.13
C LYS A 3 13.14 -3.03 18.01
N THR A 4 11.84 -3.12 18.28
CA THR A 4 10.80 -2.59 17.39
C THR A 4 10.51 -1.16 17.83
N TYR A 5 10.70 -0.20 16.93
CA TYR A 5 10.37 1.20 17.19
C TYR A 5 8.93 1.48 16.79
N THR A 6 8.24 2.27 17.60
CA THR A 6 6.87 2.68 17.33
C THR A 6 6.83 3.68 16.18
N HIS A 7 5.65 3.80 15.57
CA HIS A 7 5.42 4.80 14.52
C HIS A 7 5.65 6.23 15.03
N GLN A 8 5.26 6.51 16.28
CA GLN A 8 5.41 7.82 16.91
C GLN A 8 6.88 8.20 17.16
N GLU A 9 7.70 7.27 17.65
CA GLU A 9 9.15 7.50 17.85
C GLU A 9 9.82 7.89 16.52
N ARG A 10 9.50 7.15 15.46
CA ARG A 10 9.99 7.45 14.12
C ARG A 10 9.48 8.78 13.58
N ALA A 11 8.20 9.09 13.79
CA ALA A 11 7.60 10.36 13.36
C ALA A 11 8.29 11.55 14.01
N ARG A 12 8.52 11.52 15.33
CA ARG A 12 9.20 12.60 16.06
C ARG A 12 10.61 12.86 15.55
N VAL A 13 11.38 11.78 15.28
CA VAL A 13 12.74 11.91 14.74
C VAL A 13 12.73 12.52 13.33
N LEU A 14 11.79 12.11 12.48
CA LEU A 14 11.69 12.63 11.12
C LEU A 14 11.17 14.06 11.07
N GLU A 15 10.20 14.43 11.92
CA GLU A 15 9.71 15.80 12.06
C GLU A 15 10.84 16.75 12.47
N ALA A 16 11.60 16.38 13.51
CA ALA A 16 12.76 17.17 13.93
C ALA A 16 13.80 17.32 12.80
N ALA A 17 13.99 16.29 11.97
CA ALA A 17 14.88 16.37 10.82
C ALA A 17 14.33 17.25 9.69
N ALA A 18 13.02 17.26 9.47
CA ALA A 18 12.34 18.10 8.48
C ALA A 18 12.43 19.58 8.84
N GLU A 19 12.28 19.92 10.12
CA GLU A 19 12.37 21.28 10.64
C GLU A 19 13.81 21.77 10.86
N GLY A 20 14.81 20.95 10.55
CA GLY A 20 16.23 21.29 10.79
C GLY A 20 16.63 21.32 12.27
N ARG A 21 15.77 20.84 13.18
CA ARG A 21 16.07 20.65 14.60
C ARG A 21 17.08 19.50 14.81
N ASN A 22 17.59 19.38 16.03
CA ASN A 22 18.51 18.31 16.40
C ASN A 22 17.80 16.96 16.58
N TRP A 23 17.56 16.26 15.47
CA TRP A 23 16.93 14.94 15.45
C TRP A 23 17.72 13.86 16.22
N ARG A 24 19.04 14.03 16.41
CA ARG A 24 19.86 13.09 17.21
C ARG A 24 19.48 13.14 18.68
N LEU A 25 19.24 14.36 19.19
CA LEU A 25 18.77 14.55 20.57
C LEU A 25 17.37 13.96 20.75
N VAL A 26 16.49 14.14 19.76
CA VAL A 26 15.15 13.54 19.78
C VAL A 26 15.23 12.01 19.75
N ALA A 27 16.11 11.41 18.95
CA ALA A 27 16.32 9.97 18.93
C ALA A 27 16.78 9.44 20.30
N LEU A 28 17.75 10.10 20.94
CA LEU A 28 18.22 9.73 22.27
C LEU A 28 17.10 9.79 23.32
N HIS A 29 16.29 10.85 23.32
CA HIS A 29 15.15 10.98 24.25
C HIS A 29 14.05 9.95 24.04
N ASN A 30 13.92 9.41 22.82
CA ASN A 30 12.97 8.35 22.50
C ASN A 30 13.63 6.96 22.53
N GLU A 31 14.85 6.85 23.08
CA GLU A 31 15.63 5.62 23.18
C GLU A 31 15.79 4.90 21.83
N VAL A 32 15.80 5.67 20.74
CA VAL A 32 16.05 5.19 19.38
C VAL A 32 17.55 5.16 19.15
N GLU A 33 18.04 4.00 18.72
CA GLU A 33 19.43 3.83 18.36
C GLU A 33 19.83 4.79 17.22
N LEU A 34 20.97 5.46 17.37
CA LEU A 34 21.35 6.61 16.53
C LEU A 34 21.59 6.23 15.07
N GLU A 35 22.15 5.06 14.77
CA GLU A 35 22.30 4.56 13.41
C GLU A 35 20.94 4.30 12.75
N THR A 36 19.99 3.74 13.49
CA THR A 36 18.62 3.54 13.02
C THR A 36 17.96 4.87 12.68
N ALA A 37 18.03 5.84 13.61
CA ALA A 37 17.53 7.20 13.39
C ALA A 37 18.22 7.86 12.18
N ARG A 38 19.54 7.68 12.04
CA ARG A 38 20.33 8.18 10.90
C ARG A 38 19.84 7.58 9.59
N HIS A 39 19.58 6.28 9.52
CA HIS A 39 19.04 5.64 8.33
C HIS A 39 17.66 6.18 7.94
N TRP A 40 16.79 6.45 8.92
CA TRP A 40 15.49 7.08 8.64
C TRP A 40 15.65 8.47 8.03
N VAL A 41 16.48 9.32 8.63
CA VAL A 41 16.71 10.69 8.16
C VAL A 41 17.40 10.71 6.80
N GLN A 42 18.39 9.84 6.57
CA GLN A 42 19.07 9.74 5.27
C GLN A 42 18.09 9.30 4.17
N ARG A 43 17.25 8.30 4.45
CA ARG A 43 16.21 7.87 3.51
C ARG A 43 15.23 9.00 3.22
N ALA A 44 14.73 9.67 4.26
CA ALA A 44 13.78 10.78 4.13
C ALA A 44 14.35 11.94 3.30
N ARG A 45 15.62 12.30 3.53
CA ARG A 45 16.32 13.30 2.71
C ARG A 45 16.48 12.89 1.25
N LYS A 46 16.71 11.60 0.98
CA LYS A 46 16.83 11.07 -0.39
C LYS A 46 15.49 11.07 -1.12
N THR A 47 14.40 10.74 -0.43
CA THR A 47 13.06 10.65 -1.03
C THR A 47 12.28 11.96 -0.98
N GLY A 48 12.72 12.93 -0.18
CA GLY A 48 11.95 14.13 0.15
C GLY A 48 10.75 13.87 1.08
N ASP A 49 10.60 12.64 1.58
CA ASP A 49 9.46 12.20 2.38
C ASP A 49 9.88 11.98 3.83
N PHE A 50 9.42 12.87 4.71
CA PHE A 50 9.68 12.82 6.15
C PHE A 50 8.51 12.19 6.93
N THR A 51 7.56 11.56 6.26
CA THR A 51 6.50 10.84 6.96
C THR A 51 7.03 9.52 7.51
N ALA A 52 6.65 9.18 8.75
CA ALA A 52 6.91 7.85 9.26
C ALA A 52 6.02 6.87 8.50
N PRO A 53 6.57 5.90 7.75
CA PRO A 53 5.74 4.95 7.03
C PRO A 53 4.98 4.12 8.07
N LEU A 54 3.69 3.88 7.82
CA LEU A 54 3.02 2.78 8.49
C LEU A 54 3.83 1.53 8.20
N ASN A 55 4.17 0.76 9.24
CA ASN A 55 4.93 -0.48 9.14
C ASN A 55 4.09 -1.57 8.43
N ARG A 56 3.76 -1.36 7.15
CA ARG A 56 3.14 -2.36 6.28
C ARG A 56 4.27 -3.29 5.83
N ARG A 57 4.56 -4.29 6.65
CA ARG A 57 5.42 -5.40 6.24
C ARG A 57 4.59 -6.31 5.35
N GLY A 58 5.02 -6.48 4.10
CA GLY A 58 4.27 -7.23 3.11
C GLY A 58 3.13 -6.44 2.48
N GLY A 59 2.52 -7.05 1.49
CA GLY A 59 1.49 -6.47 0.63
C GLY A 59 1.21 -7.45 -0.49
N SER A 60 0.06 -7.32 -1.13
CA SER A 60 -0.22 -8.08 -2.35
C SER A 60 0.54 -7.44 -3.49
N TYR A 61 1.67 -8.05 -3.87
CA TYR A 61 2.46 -7.67 -5.04
C TYR A 61 2.05 -8.56 -6.23
N ASN A 62 2.13 -8.05 -7.46
CA ASN A 62 1.81 -8.77 -8.71
C ASN A 62 0.37 -9.29 -8.79
N ARG A 63 -0.62 -8.44 -8.51
CA ARG A 63 -2.03 -8.77 -8.76
C ARG A 63 -2.23 -8.92 -10.27
N LYS A 64 -2.91 -10.00 -10.68
CA LYS A 64 -3.29 -10.24 -12.09
C LYS A 64 -4.37 -9.27 -12.58
N ILE A 65 -5.30 -8.92 -11.69
CA ILE A 65 -6.33 -7.94 -11.96
C ILE A 65 -5.80 -6.59 -11.52
N GLU A 66 -5.88 -5.62 -12.42
CA GLU A 66 -5.41 -4.25 -12.23
C GLU A 66 -6.63 -3.32 -12.18
N GLU A 67 -6.41 -2.05 -11.86
CA GLU A 67 -7.46 -1.04 -11.74
C GLU A 67 -8.33 -0.93 -13.01
N HIS A 68 -7.70 -0.82 -14.19
CA HIS A 68 -8.42 -0.71 -15.47
C HIS A 68 -9.23 -1.97 -15.83
N HIS A 69 -8.82 -3.14 -15.38
CA HIS A 69 -9.60 -4.37 -15.54
C HIS A 69 -10.89 -4.33 -14.71
N LEU A 70 -10.85 -3.67 -13.54
CA LEU A 70 -12.04 -3.51 -12.69
C LEU A 70 -12.98 -2.45 -13.23
N GLU A 71 -12.44 -1.33 -13.71
CA GLU A 71 -13.24 -0.29 -14.37
C GLU A 71 -14.04 -0.87 -15.54
N TYR A 72 -13.39 -1.66 -16.41
CA TYR A 72 -14.06 -2.37 -17.50
C TYR A 72 -15.20 -3.29 -17.02
N LEU A 73 -14.97 -4.06 -15.96
CA LEU A 73 -16.01 -4.94 -15.41
C LEU A 73 -17.16 -4.17 -14.76
N GLU A 74 -16.90 -3.01 -14.15
CA GLU A 74 -17.90 -2.13 -13.56
C GLU A 74 -18.78 -1.46 -14.62
N GLU A 75 -18.18 -0.94 -15.69
CA GLU A 75 -18.92 -0.41 -16.85
C GLU A 75 -19.84 -1.50 -17.41
N TYR A 76 -19.30 -2.70 -17.62
CA TYR A 76 -20.06 -3.82 -18.16
C TYR A 76 -21.18 -4.30 -17.22
N LEU A 77 -20.96 -4.25 -15.90
CA LEU A 77 -22.00 -4.48 -14.88
C LEU A 77 -23.09 -3.40 -14.89
N SER A 78 -22.72 -2.15 -15.15
CA SER A 78 -23.66 -1.04 -15.22
C SER A 78 -24.60 -1.16 -16.43
N GLU A 79 -24.09 -1.73 -17.53
CA GLU A 79 -24.88 -2.03 -18.73
C GLU A 79 -25.77 -3.26 -18.54
N ASN A 80 -25.31 -4.27 -17.78
CA ASN A 80 -26.08 -5.49 -17.50
C ASN A 80 -25.83 -6.03 -16.08
N CYS A 81 -26.77 -5.78 -15.17
CA CYS A 81 -26.67 -6.21 -13.78
C CYS A 81 -26.91 -7.72 -13.55
N HIS A 82 -27.33 -8.47 -14.57
CA HIS A 82 -27.59 -9.91 -14.46
C HIS A 82 -26.36 -10.78 -14.79
N LEU A 83 -25.21 -10.16 -15.05
CA LEU A 83 -23.99 -10.86 -15.39
C LEU A 83 -23.49 -11.73 -14.23
N THR A 84 -23.15 -12.96 -14.57
CA THR A 84 -22.54 -13.91 -13.66
C THR A 84 -21.04 -13.67 -13.55
N LEU A 85 -20.46 -14.06 -12.42
CA LEU A 85 -19.01 -14.00 -12.22
C LEU A 85 -18.22 -14.85 -13.23
N ARG A 86 -18.86 -15.85 -13.85
CA ARG A 86 -18.26 -16.67 -14.91
C ARG A 86 -18.15 -15.88 -16.20
N GLU A 87 -19.22 -15.20 -16.61
CA GLU A 87 -19.19 -14.35 -17.81
C GLU A 87 -18.14 -13.23 -17.66
N MET A 88 -18.00 -12.65 -16.47
CA MET A 88 -16.93 -11.67 -16.21
C MET A 88 -15.53 -12.26 -16.32
N GLN A 89 -15.34 -13.49 -15.82
CA GLN A 89 -14.08 -14.21 -15.99
C GLN A 89 -13.78 -14.45 -17.48
N ASP A 90 -14.79 -14.86 -18.26
CA ASP A 90 -14.64 -15.10 -19.69
C ASP A 90 -14.28 -13.79 -20.42
N ARG A 91 -14.93 -12.68 -20.07
CA ARG A 91 -14.59 -11.35 -20.62
C ARG A 91 -13.16 -10.91 -20.31
N LEU A 92 -12.66 -11.14 -19.09
CA LEU A 92 -11.27 -10.85 -18.76
C LEU A 92 -10.28 -11.68 -19.60
N LEU A 93 -10.67 -12.90 -19.95
CA LEU A 93 -9.87 -13.76 -20.82
C LEU A 93 -9.94 -13.30 -22.28
N GLU A 94 -11.11 -12.92 -22.77
CA GLU A 94 -11.34 -12.50 -24.16
C GLU A 94 -10.67 -11.16 -24.47
N GLU A 95 -10.89 -10.14 -23.63
CA GLU A 95 -10.42 -8.77 -23.89
C GLU A 95 -8.95 -8.57 -23.48
N PHE A 96 -8.53 -9.16 -22.35
CA PHE A 96 -7.22 -8.89 -21.76
C PHE A 96 -6.29 -10.11 -21.72
N GLY A 97 -6.76 -11.30 -22.14
CA GLY A 97 -5.97 -12.54 -22.07
C GLY A 97 -5.75 -13.05 -20.63
N ILE A 98 -6.49 -12.52 -19.65
CA ILE A 98 -6.23 -12.76 -18.24
C ILE A 98 -6.96 -14.01 -17.75
N ARG A 99 -6.18 -15.02 -17.35
CA ARG A 99 -6.68 -16.23 -16.70
C ARG A 99 -6.66 -16.09 -15.18
N VAL A 100 -7.83 -15.86 -14.61
CA VAL A 100 -8.11 -15.78 -13.16
C VAL A 100 -9.23 -16.75 -12.79
N GLY A 101 -9.39 -17.09 -11.51
CA GLY A 101 -10.54 -17.88 -11.05
C GLY A 101 -11.75 -17.00 -10.77
N VAL A 102 -12.96 -17.58 -10.82
CA VAL A 102 -14.23 -16.90 -10.50
C VAL A 102 -14.20 -16.24 -9.11
N GLN A 103 -13.56 -16.88 -8.13
CA GLN A 103 -13.39 -16.30 -6.79
C GLN A 103 -12.47 -15.08 -6.77
N THR A 104 -11.48 -15.02 -7.67
CA THR A 104 -10.61 -13.84 -7.81
C THR A 104 -11.38 -12.66 -8.36
N VAL A 105 -12.25 -12.88 -9.35
CA VAL A 105 -13.14 -11.86 -9.89
C VAL A 105 -14.05 -11.32 -8.78
N ARG A 106 -14.75 -12.22 -8.07
CA ARG A 106 -15.58 -11.85 -6.92
C ARG A 106 -14.82 -11.03 -5.88
N ALA A 107 -13.67 -11.50 -5.42
CA ALA A 107 -12.93 -10.83 -4.36
C ALA A 107 -12.48 -9.41 -4.72
N ASN A 108 -12.18 -9.14 -6.00
CA ASN A 108 -11.82 -7.79 -6.44
C ASN A 108 -13.05 -6.90 -6.66
N LEU A 109 -14.19 -7.47 -7.09
CA LEU A 109 -15.45 -6.72 -7.23
C LEU A 109 -16.13 -6.42 -5.89
N ASP A 110 -16.17 -7.38 -4.96
CA ASP A 110 -16.73 -7.18 -3.60
C ASP A 110 -16.02 -6.01 -2.90
N GLY A 111 -14.71 -5.85 -3.13
CA GLY A 111 -13.91 -4.74 -2.59
C GLY A 111 -14.20 -3.36 -3.21
N ARG A 112 -14.95 -3.29 -4.32
CA ARG A 112 -15.39 -2.03 -4.97
C ARG A 112 -16.89 -1.77 -4.81
N CYS A 113 -17.74 -2.80 -4.94
CA CYS A 113 -19.20 -2.64 -4.95
C CYS A 113 -19.83 -2.56 -3.54
N PHE A 114 -19.15 -3.03 -2.49
CA PHE A 114 -19.61 -2.97 -1.11
C PHE A 114 -18.53 -2.33 -0.23
N THR A 115 -18.57 -1.00 -0.10
CA THR A 115 -17.87 -0.24 0.96
C THR A 115 -18.90 0.40 1.87
#